data_AF-A0A7J0AG35-F1
#
_entry.id   AF-A0A7J0AG35-F1
#
_cell.length_a   1.000
_cell.length_b   1.000
_cell.length_c   1.000
_cell.angle_alpha   90.00
_cell.angle_beta   90.00
_cell.angle_gamma   90.00
#
_symmetry.space_group_name_H-M   'P 1'
#
loop_
_entity.id
_entity.type
_entity.pdbx_description
1 polymer ?
#
loop_
_entity_poly.entity_id
_entity_poly.type
_entity_poly.pdbx_seq_one_letter_code
_entity_poly.pdbx_strand_id
1 'polypeptide(L)'
;MALPAILDVAREHLFADIDKMAASGLPELTINHIVRLRDIYSYWINFPSKRDRDIVAELKSRYGICDTVAREDLRLIKTLMGDLQRVTKDYMRYRTTEMLYRAYDKADSQNNPRNMIAAAAQLGKIHQLDKDDERANIIDKMVPVVLSFTDDPTVIGIQRMPGFREKQKKLKEKYWAEQTLDVEFEEIDARLDDIFKPSTTPYGNQGSESLP
;
A
#
# COMPACT_ATOMS: atom_id res chain seq x y z
N MET A 1 -7.10 21.92 17.49
CA MET A 1 -7.02 20.77 16.56
C MET A 1 -7.79 19.62 17.18
N ALA A 2 -8.64 18.93 16.42
CA ALA A 2 -9.32 17.74 16.93
C ALA A 2 -8.24 16.70 17.27
N LEU A 3 -8.33 16.07 18.45
CA LEU A 3 -7.40 15.01 18.83
C LEU A 3 -7.50 13.92 17.74
N PRO A 4 -6.41 13.61 17.01
CA PRO A 4 -6.43 12.47 16.11
C PRO A 4 -6.82 11.24 16.93
N ALA A 5 -7.65 10.37 16.35
CA ALA A 5 -8.01 9.14 17.04
C ALA A 5 -6.71 8.44 17.44
N ILE A 6 -6.55 8.17 18.74
CA ILE A 6 -5.32 7.58 19.30
C ILE A 6 -4.87 6.32 18.54
N LEU A 7 -5.83 5.63 17.92
CA LEU A 7 -5.63 4.49 17.05
C LEU A 7 -4.78 4.80 15.81
N ASP A 8 -5.01 5.92 15.13
CA ASP A 8 -4.29 6.29 13.90
C ASP A 8 -2.85 6.70 14.22
N VAL A 9 -2.67 7.47 15.28
CA VAL A 9 -1.32 7.82 15.80
C VAL A 9 -0.57 6.57 16.24
N ALA A 10 -1.25 5.65 16.94
CA ALA A 10 -0.65 4.40 17.36
C ALA A 10 -0.27 3.52 16.16
N ARG A 11 -1.05 3.48 15.07
CA ARG A 11 -0.69 2.73 13.86
C ARG A 11 0.61 3.21 13.23
N GLU A 12 0.83 4.52 13.18
CA GLU A 12 2.01 5.12 12.55
C GLU A 12 3.25 5.03 13.44
N HIS A 13 3.08 5.20 14.75
CA HIS A 13 4.21 5.39 15.68
C HIS A 13 4.41 4.26 16.71
N LEU A 14 3.68 3.13 16.64
CA LEU A 14 3.76 2.05 17.64
C LEU A 14 5.19 1.59 17.89
N PHE A 15 6.04 1.52 16.85
CA PHE A 15 7.44 1.07 16.93
C PHE A 15 8.47 2.18 16.73
N ALA A 16 8.06 3.45 16.67
CA ALA A 16 8.98 4.57 16.52
C ALA A 16 9.76 4.84 17.81
N ASP A 17 10.96 5.40 17.72
CA ASP A 17 11.71 5.84 18.90
C ASP A 17 11.01 7.01 19.60
N ILE A 18 11.22 7.15 20.91
CA ILE A 18 10.62 8.23 21.72
C ILE A 18 11.02 9.60 21.17
N ASP A 19 12.29 9.77 20.79
CA ASP A 19 12.82 11.02 20.25
C ASP A 19 12.17 11.39 18.90
N LYS A 20 11.85 10.39 18.07
CA LYS A 20 11.16 10.59 16.79
C LYS A 20 9.69 10.98 17.00
N MET A 21 9.05 10.45 18.05
CA MET A 21 7.69 10.83 18.43
C MET A 21 7.61 12.22 19.04
N ALA A 22 8.63 12.65 19.79
CA ALA A 22 8.73 14.02 20.28
C ALA A 22 8.97 15.01 19.13
N ALA A 23 9.83 14.64 18.17
CA ALA A 23 10.12 15.44 16.98
C ALA A 23 8.92 15.61 16.04
N SER A 24 7.98 14.65 16.00
CA SER A 24 6.73 14.77 15.24
C SER A 24 5.68 15.66 15.92
N GLY A 25 5.99 16.24 17.09
CA GLY A 25 5.13 17.17 17.80
C GLY A 25 4.01 16.49 18.62
N LEU A 26 4.16 15.21 18.95
CA LEU A 26 3.19 14.51 19.78
C LEU A 26 3.26 14.96 21.25
N PRO A 27 2.11 15.16 21.92
CA PRO A 27 2.09 15.44 23.36
C PRO A 27 2.71 14.30 24.18
N GLU A 28 3.42 14.63 25.26
CA GLU A 28 4.10 13.67 26.14
C GLU A 28 3.14 12.60 26.70
N LEU A 29 1.92 12.99 27.02
CA LEU A 29 0.88 12.06 27.51
C LEU A 29 0.51 11.01 26.45
N THR A 30 0.45 11.40 25.18
CA THR A 30 0.20 10.50 24.05
C THR A 30 1.40 9.57 23.84
N ILE A 31 2.62 10.08 23.97
CA ILE A 31 3.85 9.27 23.87
C ILE A 31 3.87 8.19 24.95
N ASN A 32 3.60 8.55 26.21
CA ASN A 32 3.53 7.60 27.32
C ASN A 32 2.45 6.53 27.12
N HIS A 33 1.31 6.90 26.53
CA HIS A 33 0.27 5.94 26.17
C HIS A 33 0.76 4.96 25.09
N ILE A 34 1.43 5.44 24.04
CA ILE A 34 1.97 4.59 22.96
C ILE A 34 3.04 3.63 23.49
N VAL A 35 3.94 4.11 24.36
CA VAL A 35 4.96 3.27 25.01
C VAL A 35 4.29 2.18 25.86
N ARG A 36 3.23 2.51 26.59
CA ARG A 36 2.45 1.53 27.35
C ARG A 36 1.82 0.46 26.44
N LEU A 37 1.22 0.86 25.32
CA LEU A 37 0.64 -0.08 24.36
C LEU A 37 1.73 -0.97 23.73
N ARG A 38 2.91 -0.41 23.43
CA ARG A 38 4.08 -1.13 22.90
C ARG A 38 4.57 -2.21 23.86
N ASP A 39 4.75 -1.88 25.13
CA ASP A 39 5.25 -2.82 26.13
C ASP A 39 4.35 -4.04 26.29
N ILE A 40 3.04 -3.82 26.31
CA ILE A 40 2.06 -4.89 26.43
C ILE A 40 1.94 -5.68 25.12
N TYR A 41 2.06 -5.01 23.98
CA TYR A 41 2.14 -5.67 22.69
C TYR A 41 3.33 -6.64 22.64
N SER A 42 4.53 -6.20 23.02
CA SER A 42 5.72 -7.05 23.11
C SER A 42 5.55 -8.17 24.12
N TYR A 43 4.94 -7.91 25.28
CA TYR A 43 4.64 -8.93 26.27
C TYR A 43 3.68 -10.00 25.72
N TRP A 44 2.64 -9.61 25.00
CA TRP A 44 1.66 -10.54 24.45
C TRP A 44 2.27 -11.42 23.34
N ILE A 45 3.17 -10.88 22.51
CA ILE A 45 3.92 -11.67 21.52
C ILE A 45 4.78 -12.74 22.21
N ASN A 46 5.43 -12.41 23.32
CA ASN A 46 6.26 -13.36 24.06
C ASN A 46 5.44 -14.44 24.77
N PHE A 47 4.17 -14.14 25.11
CA PHE A 47 3.29 -15.05 25.83
C PHE A 47 1.91 -15.18 25.15
N PRO A 48 1.84 -15.80 23.95
CA PRO A 48 0.62 -15.85 23.14
C PRO A 48 -0.52 -16.68 23.77
N SER A 49 -0.21 -17.53 24.76
CA SER A 49 -1.20 -18.33 25.48
C SER A 49 -1.94 -17.59 26.60
N LYS A 50 -1.52 -16.35 26.93
CA LYS A 50 -2.15 -15.55 27.98
C LYS A 50 -3.56 -15.12 27.55
N ARG A 51 -4.50 -15.18 28.50
CA ARG A 51 -5.88 -14.75 28.25
C ARG A 51 -6.01 -13.25 28.49
N ASP A 52 -7.05 -12.65 27.93
CA ASP A 52 -7.38 -11.23 28.13
C ASP A 52 -7.34 -10.79 29.61
N ARG A 53 -7.81 -11.65 30.52
CA ARG A 53 -7.80 -11.38 31.96
C ARG A 53 -6.38 -11.22 32.52
N ASP A 54 -5.44 -12.04 32.05
CA ASP A 54 -4.06 -12.01 32.49
C ASP A 54 -3.34 -10.76 31.96
N ILE A 55 -3.67 -10.35 30.73
CA ILE A 55 -3.14 -9.12 30.12
C ILE A 55 -3.64 -7.88 30.84
N VAL A 56 -4.93 -7.83 31.19
CA VAL A 56 -5.51 -6.73 31.98
C VAL A 56 -4.90 -6.68 33.38
N ALA A 57 -4.73 -7.83 34.03
CA ALA A 57 -4.06 -7.89 35.34
C ALA A 57 -2.64 -7.36 35.26
N GLU A 58 -1.91 -7.67 34.18
CA GLU A 58 -0.55 -7.17 33.99
C GLU A 58 -0.49 -5.66 33.72
N LEU A 59 -1.39 -5.15 32.87
CA LEU A 59 -1.53 -3.71 32.64
C LEU A 59 -1.71 -2.94 33.95
N LYS A 60 -2.52 -3.47 34.86
CA LYS A 60 -2.76 -2.88 36.19
C LYS A 60 -1.53 -2.97 37.09
N SER A 61 -0.83 -4.10 37.06
CA SER A 61 0.35 -4.34 37.90
C SER A 61 1.53 -3.45 37.51
N ARG A 62 1.82 -3.30 36.21
CA ARG A 62 2.96 -2.48 35.72
C ARG A 62 2.71 -0.98 35.80
N TYR A 63 1.51 -0.54 35.45
CA TYR A 63 1.23 0.89 35.23
C TYR A 63 0.28 1.50 36.26
N GLY A 64 -0.24 0.72 37.21
CA GLY A 64 -1.12 1.24 38.27
C GLY A 64 -2.44 1.82 37.76
N ILE A 65 -2.90 1.43 36.56
CA ILE A 65 -4.08 2.00 35.91
C ILE A 65 -5.39 1.37 36.40
N CYS A 66 -6.49 2.12 36.24
CA CYS A 66 -7.82 1.62 36.53
C CYS A 66 -8.24 0.51 35.54
N ASP A 67 -9.16 -0.35 36.01
CA ASP A 67 -9.69 -1.50 35.29
C ASP A 67 -10.41 -1.13 33.99
N THR A 68 -11.03 0.04 33.93
CA THR A 68 -11.67 0.59 32.71
C THR A 68 -10.63 0.94 31.66
N VAL A 69 -9.60 1.71 32.03
CA VAL A 69 -8.50 2.13 31.15
C VAL A 69 -7.73 0.92 30.62
N ALA A 70 -7.46 -0.07 31.47
CA ALA A 70 -6.78 -1.30 31.05
C ALA A 70 -7.58 -2.10 30.00
N ARG A 71 -8.92 -2.10 30.08
CA ARG A 71 -9.77 -2.73 29.07
C ARG A 71 -9.84 -1.95 27.76
N GLU A 72 -9.81 -0.63 27.83
CA GLU A 72 -9.72 0.23 26.63
C GLU A 72 -8.38 0.03 25.91
N ASP A 73 -7.27 0.01 26.65
CA ASP A 73 -5.95 -0.30 26.13
C ASP A 73 -5.90 -1.69 25.49
N LEU A 74 -6.49 -2.71 26.15
CA LEU A 74 -6.61 -4.05 25.57
C LEU A 74 -7.36 -4.03 24.23
N ARG A 75 -8.45 -3.25 24.12
CA ARG A 75 -9.22 -3.10 22.87
C ARG A 75 -8.38 -2.43 21.78
N LEU A 76 -7.60 -1.40 22.13
CA LEU A 76 -6.66 -0.75 21.21
C LEU A 76 -5.56 -1.72 20.77
N ILE A 77 -4.96 -2.48 21.67
CA ILE A 77 -3.92 -3.47 21.33
C ILE A 77 -4.48 -4.55 20.41
N LYS A 78 -5.68 -5.05 20.66
CA LYS A 78 -6.32 -6.04 19.78
C LYS A 78 -6.60 -5.50 18.37
N THR A 79 -7.00 -4.23 18.27
CA THR A 79 -7.24 -3.60 16.96
C THR A 79 -5.93 -3.27 16.24
N LEU A 80 -4.88 -2.86 16.97
CA LEU A 80 -3.53 -2.59 16.44
C LEU A 80 -2.79 -3.87 16.01
N MET A 81 -2.96 -4.95 16.78
CA MET A 81 -2.45 -6.27 16.43
C MET A 81 -3.14 -6.83 15.18
N GLY A 82 -4.35 -6.34 14.86
CA GLY A 82 -5.14 -6.81 13.74
C GLY A 82 -5.40 -8.31 13.82
N ASP A 83 -5.79 -8.92 12.69
CA ASP A 83 -5.92 -10.37 12.53
C ASP A 83 -4.56 -11.10 12.63
N LEU A 84 -3.66 -10.78 13.57
CA LEU A 84 -2.53 -11.66 13.92
C LEU A 84 -3.03 -13.01 14.45
N GLN A 85 -4.30 -13.07 14.87
CA GLN A 85 -5.02 -14.33 15.13
C GLN A 85 -5.46 -15.08 13.87
N ARG A 86 -5.40 -14.49 12.66
CA ARG A 86 -5.36 -15.30 11.44
C ARG A 86 -4.02 -15.97 11.39
N VAL A 87 -3.94 -17.07 12.13
CA VAL A 87 -2.87 -18.03 11.98
C VAL A 87 -2.79 -18.38 10.50
N THR A 88 -1.62 -18.15 9.91
CA THR A 88 -1.36 -18.57 8.54
C THR A 88 -1.59 -20.08 8.47
N LYS A 89 -2.14 -20.54 7.35
CA LYS A 89 -2.33 -21.98 7.11
C LYS A 89 -1.02 -22.74 7.33
N ASP A 90 0.11 -22.12 6.98
CA ASP A 90 1.43 -22.69 7.14
C ASP A 90 1.88 -22.77 8.61
N TYR A 91 1.57 -21.77 9.45
CA TYR A 91 1.85 -21.85 10.89
C TYR A 91 0.98 -22.92 11.58
N MET A 92 -0.31 -23.03 11.23
CA MET A 92 -1.13 -24.16 11.69
C MET A 92 -0.54 -25.51 11.22
N ARG A 93 -0.07 -25.58 9.97
CA ARG A 93 0.57 -26.79 9.43
C ARG A 93 1.77 -27.18 10.28
N TYR A 94 2.72 -26.27 10.44
CA TYR A 94 3.92 -26.46 11.26
C TYR A 94 3.58 -26.89 12.70
N ARG A 95 2.65 -26.18 13.35
CA ARG A 95 2.26 -26.48 14.73
C ARG A 95 1.65 -27.87 14.85
N THR A 96 0.82 -28.27 13.89
CA THR A 96 0.19 -29.60 13.89
C THR A 96 1.22 -30.69 13.61
N THR A 97 2.17 -30.45 12.71
CA THR A 97 3.31 -31.34 12.45
C THR A 97 4.13 -31.58 13.72
N GLU A 98 4.49 -30.52 14.46
CA GLU A 98 5.18 -30.63 15.76
C GLU A 98 4.38 -31.44 16.79
N MET A 99 3.07 -31.23 16.88
CA MET A 99 2.20 -31.99 17.77
C MET A 99 2.15 -33.48 17.39
N LEU A 100 2.11 -33.79 16.10
CA LEU A 100 2.10 -35.17 15.60
C LEU A 100 3.43 -35.88 15.82
N TYR A 101 4.57 -35.20 15.67
CA TYR A 101 5.87 -35.78 16.02
C TYR A 101 5.95 -36.16 17.49
N ARG A 102 5.53 -35.27 18.39
CA ARG A 102 5.47 -35.58 19.83
C ARG A 102 4.53 -36.74 20.15
N ALA A 103 3.41 -36.84 19.42
CA ALA A 103 2.47 -37.94 19.57
C ALA A 103 3.07 -39.27 19.07
N TYR A 104 3.83 -39.22 17.98
CA TYR A 104 4.56 -40.37 17.44
C TYR A 104 5.62 -40.86 18.42
N ASP A 105 6.48 -39.97 18.93
CA ASP A 105 7.52 -40.32 19.91
C ASP A 105 6.91 -40.96 21.18
N LYS A 106 5.77 -40.41 21.63
CA LYS A 106 5.04 -40.99 22.76
C LYS A 106 4.44 -42.35 22.44
N ALA A 107 3.92 -42.55 21.23
CA ALA A 107 3.38 -43.85 20.81
C ALA A 107 4.49 -44.91 20.63
N ASP A 108 5.66 -44.49 20.15
CA ASP A 108 6.87 -45.32 20.02
C ASP A 108 7.37 -45.76 21.41
N SER A 109 7.46 -44.82 22.36
CA SER A 109 7.80 -45.13 23.76
C SER A 109 6.82 -46.12 24.43
N GLN A 110 5.57 -46.16 23.97
CA GLN A 110 4.53 -47.05 24.45
C GLN A 110 4.40 -48.34 23.61
N ASN A 111 5.24 -48.54 22.59
CA ASN A 111 5.18 -49.63 21.62
C ASN A 111 3.77 -49.85 21.04
N ASN A 112 3.05 -48.76 20.76
CA ASN A 112 1.68 -48.83 20.21
C ASN A 112 1.68 -48.52 18.70
N PRO A 113 1.81 -49.55 17.83
CA PRO A 113 1.93 -49.35 16.39
C PRO A 113 0.67 -48.73 15.77
N ARG A 114 -0.51 -48.97 16.34
CA ARG A 114 -1.77 -48.43 15.83
C ARG A 114 -1.80 -46.90 15.90
N ASN A 115 -1.30 -46.34 17.00
CA ASN A 115 -1.22 -44.89 17.19
C ASN A 115 -0.13 -44.26 16.33
N MET A 116 0.99 -44.97 16.11
CA MET A 116 2.04 -44.53 15.19
C MET A 116 1.52 -44.41 13.74
N ILE A 117 0.79 -45.43 13.26
CA ILE A 117 0.18 -45.42 11.92
C ILE A 117 -0.84 -44.28 11.81
N ALA A 118 -1.66 -44.05 12.84
CA ALA A 118 -2.63 -42.96 12.84
C ALA A 118 -1.95 -41.58 12.75
N ALA A 119 -0.86 -41.36 13.50
CA ALA A 119 -0.10 -40.11 13.44
C ALA A 119 0.54 -39.89 12.06
N ALA A 120 1.14 -40.93 11.48
CA ALA A 120 1.73 -40.88 10.14
C ALA A 120 0.69 -40.58 9.05
N ALA A 121 -0.50 -41.19 9.13
CA ALA A 121 -1.60 -40.92 8.20
C ALA A 121 -2.08 -39.47 8.26
N GLN A 122 -2.20 -38.89 9.46
CA GLN A 122 -2.58 -37.47 9.60
C GLN A 122 -1.49 -36.52 9.10
N LEU A 123 -0.22 -36.88 9.28
CA LEU A 123 0.90 -36.11 8.74
C LEU A 123 0.83 -36.05 7.20
N GLY A 124 0.62 -37.19 6.55
CA GLY A 124 0.44 -37.26 5.09
C GLY A 124 -0.70 -36.35 4.59
N LYS A 125 -1.85 -36.38 5.28
CA LYS A 125 -3.03 -35.57 4.93
C LYS A 125 -2.80 -34.06 5.08
N ILE A 126 -2.08 -33.63 6.12
CA ILE A 126 -1.77 -32.21 6.38
C ILE A 126 -0.86 -31.62 5.31
N HIS A 127 0.07 -32.44 4.82
CA HIS A 127 0.99 -32.09 3.74
C HIS A 127 0.42 -32.43 2.34
N GLN A 128 -0.80 -32.98 2.27
CA GLN A 128 -1.49 -33.33 1.03
C GLN A 128 -0.70 -34.30 0.14
N LEU A 129 0.10 -35.20 0.75
CA LEU A 129 0.83 -36.25 0.01
C LEU A 129 -0.11 -37.24 -0.70
N ASP A 130 -1.39 -37.26 -0.30
CA ASP A 130 -2.45 -38.04 -0.93
C ASP A 130 -3.00 -37.40 -2.22
N LYS A 131 -2.63 -36.15 -2.52
CA LYS A 131 -3.11 -35.41 -3.69
C LYS A 131 -1.99 -35.22 -4.69
N ASP A 132 -2.35 -35.21 -5.98
CA ASP A 132 -1.42 -34.89 -7.05
C ASP A 132 -0.99 -33.42 -6.97
N ASP A 133 0.30 -33.16 -7.19
CA ASP A 133 0.87 -31.81 -7.17
C ASP A 133 0.32 -30.98 -8.34
N GLU A 134 -0.51 -29.98 -8.04
CA GLU A 134 -1.12 -29.09 -9.04
C GLU A 134 -0.09 -28.39 -9.94
N ARG A 135 1.15 -28.21 -9.46
CA ARG A 135 2.25 -27.60 -10.21
C ARG A 135 2.64 -28.36 -11.47
N ALA A 136 2.54 -29.69 -11.47
CA ALA A 136 2.78 -30.49 -12.66
C ALA A 136 1.76 -30.16 -13.77
N ASN A 137 0.54 -29.82 -13.39
CA ASN A 137 -0.58 -29.59 -14.31
C ASN A 137 -0.62 -28.19 -14.96
N ILE A 138 0.18 -27.23 -14.48
CA ILE A 138 0.17 -25.85 -14.99
C ILE A 138 0.87 -25.76 -16.35
N ILE A 139 1.96 -26.53 -16.53
CA ILE A 139 2.75 -26.52 -17.77
C ILE A 139 1.90 -27.08 -18.93
N ASP A 140 1.16 -28.15 -18.70
CA ASP A 140 0.27 -28.76 -19.71
C ASP A 140 -0.90 -27.86 -20.11
N LYS A 141 -1.35 -26.98 -19.21
CA LYS A 141 -2.45 -26.04 -19.47
C LYS A 141 -1.99 -24.70 -20.03
N MET A 142 -0.69 -24.42 -20.03
CA MET A 142 -0.15 -23.16 -20.54
C MET A 142 -0.14 -23.18 -22.06
N VAL A 143 -1.19 -22.64 -22.69
CA VAL A 143 -1.19 -22.38 -24.13
C VAL A 143 -0.30 -21.17 -24.40
N PRO A 144 0.79 -21.29 -25.19
CA PRO A 144 1.64 -20.15 -25.52
C PRO A 144 0.84 -19.10 -26.27
N VAL A 145 1.09 -17.82 -25.96
CA VAL A 145 0.51 -16.70 -26.71
C VAL A 145 1.14 -16.69 -28.10
N VAL A 146 0.36 -17.03 -29.12
CA VAL A 146 0.78 -16.90 -30.51
C VAL A 146 0.56 -15.45 -30.93
N LEU A 147 1.64 -14.67 -30.98
CA LEU A 147 1.62 -13.32 -31.51
C LEU A 147 1.76 -13.39 -33.04
N SER A 148 0.75 -12.93 -33.76
CA SER A 148 0.84 -12.69 -35.20
C SER A 148 0.92 -11.19 -35.47
N PHE A 149 1.88 -10.79 -36.31
CA PHE A 149 1.92 -9.43 -36.84
C PHE A 149 0.81 -9.30 -37.88
N THR A 150 -0.03 -8.28 -37.74
CA THR A 150 -1.10 -7.97 -38.67
C THR A 150 -0.97 -6.52 -39.12
N ASP A 151 -1.07 -6.30 -40.43
CA ASP A 151 -1.02 -4.95 -41.01
C ASP A 151 -2.39 -4.27 -40.98
N ASP A 152 -3.41 -4.93 -40.43
CA ASP A 152 -4.76 -4.38 -40.35
C ASP A 152 -4.91 -3.48 -39.10
N PRO A 153 -4.99 -2.14 -39.25
CA PRO A 153 -5.15 -1.22 -38.12
C PRO A 153 -6.51 -1.36 -37.42
N THR A 154 -7.46 -2.11 -38.00
CA THR A 154 -8.73 -2.40 -37.32
C THR A 154 -8.54 -3.29 -36.10
N VAL A 155 -7.47 -4.10 -36.05
CA VAL A 155 -7.15 -4.97 -34.90
C VAL A 155 -6.85 -4.17 -33.63
N ILE A 156 -6.37 -2.94 -33.77
CA ILE A 156 -6.16 -2.00 -32.66
C ILE A 156 -7.33 -0.99 -32.50
N GLY A 157 -8.47 -1.25 -33.13
CA GLY A 157 -9.68 -0.44 -33.00
C GLY A 157 -9.72 0.82 -33.87
N ILE A 158 -8.77 1.01 -34.80
CA ILE A 158 -8.78 2.15 -35.71
C ILE A 158 -9.73 1.87 -36.88
N GLN A 159 -10.89 2.52 -36.86
CA GLN A 159 -11.85 2.44 -37.96
C GLN A 159 -11.37 3.27 -39.16
N ARG A 160 -11.46 2.70 -40.37
CA ARG A 160 -11.15 3.43 -41.61
C ARG A 160 -12.14 4.57 -41.80
N MET A 161 -11.65 5.78 -42.04
CA MET A 161 -12.50 6.94 -42.28
C MET A 161 -13.23 6.79 -43.64
N PRO A 162 -14.57 6.88 -43.69
CA PRO A 162 -15.31 6.76 -44.93
C PRO A 162 -14.96 7.91 -45.89
N GLY A 163 -14.79 7.59 -47.17
CA GLY A 163 -14.52 8.59 -48.23
C GLY A 163 -13.16 9.29 -48.11
N PHE A 164 -12.12 8.65 -47.57
CA PHE A 164 -10.79 9.25 -47.36
C PHE A 164 -10.24 9.96 -48.61
N ARG A 165 -10.37 9.34 -49.79
CA ARG A 165 -9.89 9.91 -51.06
C ARG A 165 -10.62 11.21 -51.45
N GLU A 166 -11.92 11.29 -51.18
CA GLU A 166 -12.71 12.48 -51.47
C GLU A 166 -12.33 13.64 -50.54
N LYS A 167 -12.09 13.33 -49.25
CA LYS A 167 -11.59 14.32 -48.28
C LYS A 167 -10.21 14.83 -48.68
N GLN A 168 -9.31 13.95 -49.11
CA GLN A 168 -7.99 14.33 -49.58
C GLN A 168 -8.06 15.23 -50.81
N LYS A 169 -8.94 14.92 -51.78
CA LYS A 169 -9.17 15.75 -52.96
C LYS A 169 -9.72 17.14 -52.58
N LYS A 170 -10.72 17.21 -51.71
CA LYS A 170 -11.27 18.49 -51.19
C LYS A 170 -10.23 19.34 -50.46
N LEU A 171 -9.37 18.73 -49.63
CA LEU A 171 -8.30 19.47 -48.97
C LEU A 171 -7.26 19.97 -49.97
N LYS A 172 -6.87 19.14 -50.94
CA LYS A 172 -5.97 19.58 -52.01
C LYS A 172 -6.58 20.76 -52.75
N GLU A 173 -7.81 20.67 -53.22
CA GLU A 173 -8.45 21.79 -53.91
C GLU A 173 -8.54 23.07 -53.06
N LYS A 174 -8.79 22.95 -51.74
CA LYS A 174 -8.85 24.10 -50.82
C LYS A 174 -7.51 24.80 -50.61
N TYR A 175 -6.41 24.05 -50.50
CA TYR A 175 -5.10 24.59 -50.12
C TYR A 175 -4.10 24.69 -51.29
N TRP A 176 -4.34 23.97 -52.38
CA TRP A 176 -3.56 24.00 -53.62
C TRP A 176 -4.24 24.86 -54.71
N ALA A 177 -5.24 25.66 -54.37
CA ALA A 177 -5.74 26.69 -55.27
C ALA A 177 -4.63 27.73 -55.54
N GLU A 178 -4.54 28.19 -56.79
CA GLU A 178 -3.55 29.13 -57.36
C GLU A 178 -3.43 30.50 -56.65
N GLN A 179 -4.18 30.72 -55.55
CA GLN A 179 -4.11 31.91 -54.71
C GLN A 179 -3.03 31.83 -53.62
N THR A 180 -2.15 30.85 -53.68
CA THR A 180 -0.92 30.85 -52.88
C THR A 180 0.13 31.64 -53.66
N LEU A 181 0.24 32.93 -53.34
CA LEU A 181 1.38 33.74 -53.75
C LEU A 181 2.60 33.23 -52.97
N ASP A 182 3.61 32.72 -53.68
CA ASP A 182 4.95 32.57 -53.11
C ASP A 182 5.47 33.99 -52.85
N VAL A 183 5.36 34.42 -51.59
CA VAL A 183 5.90 35.70 -51.14
C VAL A 183 7.31 35.42 -50.61
N GLU A 184 8.32 36.09 -51.18
CA GLU A 184 9.65 36.11 -50.59
C GLU A 184 9.59 36.73 -49.21
N PHE A 185 10.38 36.22 -48.25
CA PHE A 185 10.33 36.74 -46.89
C PHE A 185 10.69 38.24 -46.91
N GLU A 186 9.82 39.08 -46.36
CA GLU A 186 10.19 40.46 -46.07
C GLU A 186 10.86 40.48 -44.70
N GLU A 187 12.12 40.92 -44.65
CA GLU A 187 12.78 41.28 -43.41
C GLU A 187 12.05 42.49 -42.81
N ILE A 188 11.20 42.24 -41.83
CA ILE A 188 10.62 43.29 -41.02
C ILE A 188 11.79 43.94 -40.29
N ASP A 189 12.10 45.20 -40.62
CA ASP A 189 13.00 46.07 -39.85
C ASP A 189 12.30 46.42 -38.52
N ALA A 190 12.12 45.39 -37.69
CA ALA A 190 11.62 45.53 -36.34
C ALA A 190 12.72 46.27 -35.60
N ARG A 191 12.52 47.58 -35.39
CA ARG A 191 13.32 48.40 -34.48
C ARG A 191 13.08 47.91 -33.05
N LEU A 192 13.60 46.72 -32.75
CA LEU A 192 13.50 46.03 -31.46
C LEU A 192 14.01 46.94 -30.34
N ASP A 193 15.00 47.77 -30.64
CA ASP A 193 15.57 48.76 -29.73
C ASP A 193 14.55 49.82 -29.27
N ASP A 194 13.54 50.15 -30.08
CA ASP A 194 12.49 51.09 -29.69
C ASP A 194 11.42 50.44 -28.79
N ILE A 195 11.21 49.13 -28.96
CA ILE A 195 10.21 48.35 -28.22
C ILE A 195 10.69 48.05 -26.80
N PHE A 196 12.01 47.87 -26.61
CA PHE A 196 12.60 47.56 -25.31
C PHE A 196 13.22 48.76 -24.58
N LYS A 197 12.99 50.00 -25.03
CA LYS A 197 13.42 51.21 -24.30
C LYS A 197 12.65 51.31 -22.97
N PRO A 198 13.32 51.20 -21.81
CA PRO A 198 12.65 51.42 -20.54
C PRO A 198 12.21 52.88 -20.44
N SER A 199 10.91 53.13 -20.24
CA SER A 199 10.40 54.48 -20.00
C SER A 199 11.06 55.05 -18.75
N THR A 200 11.89 56.07 -18.93
CA THR A 200 12.50 56.87 -17.84
C THR A 200 11.46 57.84 -17.27
N THR A 201 10.36 57.31 -16.74
CA THR A 201 9.50 58.06 -15.83
C THR A 201 9.98 57.79 -14.41
N PRO A 202 10.57 58.78 -13.71
CA PRO A 202 10.89 58.63 -12.29
C PRO A 202 9.57 58.53 -11.52
N TYR A 203 9.32 57.38 -10.90
CA TYR A 203 8.22 57.22 -9.95
C TYR A 203 8.50 58.08 -8.71
N GLY A 204 7.64 59.07 -8.48
CA GLY A 204 7.42 59.69 -7.18
C GLY A 204 7.90 61.14 -7.05
N ASN A 205 7.03 62.10 -7.40
CA ASN A 205 6.62 63.17 -6.48
C ASN A 205 5.43 63.96 -7.10
N GLN A 206 4.21 63.67 -6.67
CA GLN A 206 3.12 64.64 -6.81
C GLN A 206 2.57 64.88 -5.41
N GLY A 207 3.00 66.02 -4.87
CA GLY A 207 2.50 66.57 -3.63
C GLY A 207 1.02 66.89 -3.72
N SER A 208 0.41 66.83 -2.54
CA SER A 208 -0.87 67.41 -2.22
C SER A 208 -0.91 68.90 -2.60
N GLU A 209 -1.74 69.27 -3.55
CA GLU A 209 -2.27 70.63 -3.66
C GLU A 209 -3.79 70.58 -3.83
N SER A 210 -4.44 71.28 -2.92
CA SER A 210 -5.87 71.45 -2.74
C SER A 210 -6.42 72.60 -3.58
N LEU A 211 -7.56 72.34 -4.26
CA LEU A 211 -8.66 73.26 -4.62
C LEU A 211 -8.34 74.40 -5.61
N PRO A 212 -9.28 74.81 -6.50
CA PRO A 212 -10.63 75.32 -6.16
C PRO A 212 -11.80 74.39 -6.46
#